data_AF-A0A1W4XH75-F1
#
_entry.id   AF-A0A1W4XH75-F1
#
_cell.length_a   1.000
_cell.length_b   1.000
_cell.length_c   1.000
_cell.angle_alpha   90.00
_cell.angle_beta   90.00
_cell.angle_gamma   90.00
#
_symmetry.space_group_name_H-M   'P 1'
#
loop_
_entity.id
_entity.type
_entity.pdbx_description
1 polymer ?
#
loop_
_entity_poly.entity_id
_entity_poly.type
_entity_poly.pdbx_seq_one_letter_code
_entity_poly.pdbx_strand_id
1 'polypeptide(L)'
;MEDIEKDWNKIAKSSKKTGYRDGVSDGRESNYQKYFDGGYEEGLKNGLILGKIKGIVSITALLNKKPLDLTEELQNTRYGCCEICKNKELLNNSKDKVINIQSASMTKTVTDLMSSYTCIPDLLNKPNMT
;
A
#
# COMPACT_ATOMS: atom_id res chain seq x y z
N MET A 1 30.28 36.69 36.18
CA MET A 1 28.80 36.61 36.13
C MET A 1 28.31 36.74 34.69
N GLU A 2 28.90 37.65 33.90
CA GLU A 2 28.59 37.87 32.47
C GLU A 2 28.86 36.66 31.54
N ASP A 3 29.92 35.88 31.79
CA ASP A 3 30.25 34.72 30.95
C ASP A 3 29.24 33.56 31.11
N ILE A 4 28.73 33.37 32.33
CA ILE A 4 27.70 32.38 32.62
C ILE A 4 26.42 32.72 31.86
N GLU A 5 26.03 34.00 31.81
CA GLU A 5 24.85 34.46 31.08
C GLU A 5 25.00 34.30 29.56
N LYS A 6 26.21 34.53 29.01
CA LYS A 6 26.51 34.30 27.58
C LYS A 6 26.41 32.82 27.21
N ASP A 7 26.95 31.93 28.04
CA ASP A 7 26.88 30.49 27.82
C ASP A 7 25.45 29.96 27.92
N TRP A 8 24.69 30.39 28.93
CA TRP A 8 23.27 30.05 29.05
C TRP A 8 22.46 30.50 27.82
N ASN A 9 22.70 31.72 27.34
CA ASN A 9 22.04 32.23 26.15
C ASN A 9 22.40 31.44 24.89
N LYS A 10 23.64 30.98 24.77
CA LYS A 10 24.09 30.14 23.65
C LYS A 10 23.40 28.77 23.68
N ILE A 11 23.35 28.13 24.84
CA ILE A 11 22.67 26.85 25.04
C ILE A 11 21.17 27.01 24.73
N ALA A 12 20.52 28.02 25.29
CA ALA A 12 19.10 28.27 25.07
C ALA A 12 18.76 28.52 23.59
N LYS A 13 19.57 29.31 22.88
CA LYS A 13 19.40 29.55 21.43
C LYS A 13 19.60 28.27 20.63
N SER A 14 20.60 27.46 20.98
CA SER A 14 20.86 26.18 20.32
C SER A 14 19.68 25.22 20.52
N SER A 15 19.24 25.02 21.76
CA SER A 15 18.11 24.15 22.09
C SER A 15 16.82 24.58 21.39
N LYS A 16 16.54 25.90 21.33
CA LYS A 16 15.38 26.43 20.61
C LYS A 16 15.45 26.13 19.10
N LYS A 17 16.62 26.29 18.48
CA LYS A 17 16.82 26.01 17.06
C LYS A 17 16.68 24.51 16.76
N THR A 18 17.26 23.66 17.60
CA THR A 18 17.16 22.20 17.46
C THR A 18 15.70 21.75 17.64
N GLY A 19 15.04 22.14 18.72
CA GLY A 19 13.63 21.78 18.96
C GLY A 19 12.69 22.24 17.85
N TYR A 20 12.92 23.41 17.24
CA TYR A 20 12.15 23.84 16.07
C TYR A 20 12.38 22.94 14.85
N ARG A 21 13.64 22.58 14.56
CA ARG A 21 13.98 21.71 13.42
C ARG A 21 13.41 20.30 13.61
N ASP A 22 13.50 19.77 14.82
CA ASP A 22 12.97 18.46 15.18
C ASP A 22 11.45 18.48 15.05
N GLY A 23 10.76 19.47 15.64
CA GLY A 23 9.31 19.60 15.51
C GLY A 23 8.81 19.74 14.07
N VAL A 24 9.55 20.47 13.20
CA VAL A 24 9.24 20.52 11.76
C VAL A 24 9.48 19.17 11.08
N SER A 25 10.52 18.44 11.48
CA SER A 25 10.81 17.11 10.94
C SER A 25 9.72 16.11 11.35
N ASP A 26 9.38 16.05 12.63
CA ASP A 26 8.38 15.16 13.20
C ASP A 26 6.99 15.42 12.62
N GLY A 27 6.64 16.70 12.40
CA GLY A 27 5.39 17.07 11.75
C GLY A 27 5.29 16.57 10.29
N ARG A 28 6.40 16.57 9.55
CA ARG A 28 6.45 16.00 8.20
C ARG A 28 6.37 14.48 8.23
N GLU A 29 7.14 13.86 9.13
CA GLU A 29 7.20 12.41 9.27
C GLU A 29 5.85 11.82 9.69
N SER A 30 5.16 12.44 10.64
CA SER A 30 3.80 12.06 11.07
C SER A 30 2.83 11.98 9.90
N ASN A 31 2.84 12.99 9.02
CA ASN A 31 2.02 12.98 7.82
C ASN A 31 2.45 11.86 6.87
N TYR A 32 3.76 11.70 6.62
CA TYR A 32 4.29 10.67 5.74
C TYR A 32 3.86 9.26 6.19
N GLN A 33 4.02 8.95 7.47
CA GLN A 33 3.64 7.66 8.05
C GLN A 33 2.14 7.41 7.90
N LYS A 34 1.29 8.40 8.19
CA LYS A 34 -0.16 8.27 7.98
C LYS A 34 -0.56 7.95 6.52
N TYR A 35 0.17 8.49 5.55
CA TYR A 35 -0.08 8.19 4.14
C TYR A 35 0.50 6.83 3.74
N PHE A 36 1.70 6.51 4.23
CA PHE A 36 2.35 5.22 4.03
C PHE A 36 1.49 4.08 4.55
N ASP A 37 1.01 4.17 5.79
CA ASP A 37 0.18 3.14 6.44
C ASP A 37 -1.07 2.84 5.61
N GLY A 38 -1.77 3.88 5.14
CA GLY A 38 -2.96 3.71 4.30
C GLY A 38 -2.65 3.05 2.95
N GLY A 39 -1.55 3.45 2.30
CA GLY A 39 -1.11 2.83 1.05
C GLY A 39 -0.64 1.39 1.24
N TYR A 40 0.03 1.11 2.36
CA TYR A 40 0.50 -0.23 2.72
C TYR A 40 -0.67 -1.17 3.01
N GLU A 41 -1.65 -0.72 3.80
CA GLU A 41 -2.86 -1.51 4.11
C GLU A 41 -3.61 -1.89 2.82
N GLU A 42 -3.88 -0.93 1.93
CA GLU A 42 -4.58 -1.18 0.67
C GLU A 42 -3.76 -2.08 -0.27
N GLY A 43 -2.46 -1.81 -0.41
CA GLY A 43 -1.56 -2.60 -1.24
C GLY A 43 -1.42 -4.04 -0.77
N LEU A 44 -1.29 -4.26 0.55
CA LEU A 44 -1.20 -5.59 1.15
C LEU A 44 -2.50 -6.37 0.97
N LYS A 45 -3.65 -5.73 1.23
CA LYS A 45 -4.97 -6.33 1.02
C LYS A 45 -5.14 -6.80 -0.42
N ASN A 46 -4.83 -5.94 -1.38
CA ASN A 46 -4.99 -6.26 -2.80
C ASN A 46 -4.01 -7.35 -3.25
N GLY A 47 -2.74 -7.23 -2.88
CA GLY A 47 -1.71 -8.20 -3.20
C GLY A 47 -2.03 -9.60 -2.66
N LEU A 48 -2.59 -9.68 -1.44
CA LEU A 48 -3.00 -10.95 -0.84
C LEU A 48 -4.14 -11.62 -1.62
N ILE A 49 -5.15 -10.86 -2.04
CA ILE A 49 -6.28 -11.39 -2.82
C ILE A 49 -5.79 -11.92 -4.17
N LEU A 50 -5.00 -11.12 -4.90
CA LEU A 50 -4.44 -11.53 -6.20
C LEU A 50 -3.52 -12.73 -6.05
N GLY A 51 -2.72 -12.79 -4.99
CA GLY A 51 -1.85 -13.92 -4.66
C GLY A 51 -2.64 -15.21 -4.44
N LYS A 52 -3.77 -15.14 -3.71
CA LYS A 52 -4.67 -16.28 -3.52
C LYS A 52 -5.24 -16.76 -4.86
N ILE A 53 -5.73 -15.84 -5.69
CA ILE A 53 -6.28 -16.18 -7.02
C ILE A 53 -5.19 -16.82 -7.89
N LYS A 54 -3.99 -16.23 -7.95
CA LYS A 54 -2.84 -16.78 -8.68
C LYS A 54 -2.52 -18.21 -8.24
N GLY A 55 -2.53 -18.47 -6.93
CA GLY A 55 -2.30 -19.80 -6.38
C GLY A 55 -3.34 -20.81 -6.84
N ILE A 56 -4.62 -20.45 -6.76
CA ILE A 56 -5.73 -21.30 -7.23
C ILE A 56 -5.58 -21.61 -8.73
N VAL A 57 -5.39 -20.58 -9.56
CA VAL A 57 -5.21 -20.75 -11.02
C VAL A 57 -4.03 -21.66 -11.33
N SER A 58 -2.92 -21.51 -10.60
CA SER A 58 -1.71 -22.34 -10.78
C SER A 58 -1.97 -23.81 -10.45
N ILE A 59 -2.66 -24.10 -9.34
CA ILE A 59 -3.01 -25.46 -8.95
C ILE A 59 -4.01 -26.06 -9.94
N THR A 60 -5.03 -25.31 -10.35
CA THR A 60 -6.03 -25.75 -11.32
C THR A 60 -5.39 -26.07 -12.67
N ALA A 61 -4.44 -25.27 -13.15
CA ALA A 61 -3.69 -25.55 -14.37
C ALA A 61 -2.90 -26.86 -14.26
N LEU A 62 -2.21 -27.05 -13.13
CA LEU A 62 -1.42 -28.25 -12.84
C LEU A 62 -2.29 -29.52 -12.79
N LEU A 63 -3.42 -29.49 -12.08
CA LEU A 63 -4.35 -30.62 -11.98
C LEU A 63 -4.96 -30.99 -13.34
N ASN A 64 -5.28 -29.99 -14.15
CA ASN A 64 -5.85 -30.20 -15.49
C ASN A 64 -4.78 -30.45 -16.58
N LYS A 65 -3.49 -30.48 -16.22
CA LYS A 65 -2.36 -30.59 -17.16
C LYS A 65 -2.41 -29.56 -18.30
N LYS A 66 -2.96 -28.38 -18.02
CA LYS A 66 -3.02 -27.26 -18.96
C LYS A 66 -1.82 -26.34 -18.74
N PRO A 67 -1.32 -25.66 -19.79
CA PRO A 67 -0.33 -24.61 -19.60
C PRO A 67 -0.89 -23.53 -18.67
N LEU A 68 -0.04 -23.02 -17.78
CA LEU A 68 -0.39 -21.93 -16.90
C LEU A 68 -0.45 -20.64 -17.72
N ASP A 69 -1.66 -20.11 -17.90
CA ASP A 69 -1.90 -18.84 -18.54
C ASP A 69 -2.39 -17.82 -17.50
N LEU A 70 -1.52 -16.85 -17.18
CA LEU A 70 -1.76 -15.82 -16.20
C LEU A 70 -1.92 -14.48 -16.90
N THR A 71 -2.99 -13.76 -16.55
CA THR A 71 -3.17 -12.36 -16.93
C THR A 71 -2.06 -11.48 -16.34
N GLU A 72 -1.85 -10.29 -16.91
CA GLU A 72 -0.81 -9.35 -16.45
C GLU A 72 -0.94 -9.03 -14.96
N GLU A 73 -2.18 -8.93 -14.45
CA GLU A 73 -2.49 -8.67 -13.05
C GLU A 73 -2.03 -9.80 -12.13
N LEU A 74 -2.17 -11.06 -12.56
CA LEU A 74 -1.73 -12.24 -11.82
C LEU A 74 -0.22 -12.52 -11.97
N GLN A 75 0.41 -12.02 -13.04
CA GLN A 75 1.87 -12.05 -13.15
C GLN A 75 2.50 -11.14 -12.10
N ASN A 76 1.92 -9.95 -11.91
CA ASN A 76 2.50 -8.86 -11.12
C ASN A 76 1.75 -8.53 -9.81
N THR A 77 1.27 -9.56 -9.11
CA THR A 77 0.54 -9.44 -7.82
C THR A 77 1.23 -8.57 -6.76
N ARG A 78 2.56 -8.46 -6.77
CA ARG A 78 3.34 -7.62 -5.85
C ARG A 78 2.98 -6.13 -5.90
N TYR A 79 2.41 -5.65 -7.01
CA TYR A 79 1.99 -4.26 -7.14
C TYR A 79 0.55 -4.03 -6.69
N GLY A 80 -0.20 -5.07 -6.32
CA GLY A 80 -1.55 -4.93 -5.73
C GLY A 80 -2.54 -4.13 -6.58
N CYS A 81 -2.44 -4.21 -7.92
CA CYS A 81 -3.19 -3.36 -8.85
C CYS A 81 -3.02 -1.85 -8.60
N CYS A 82 -1.82 -1.41 -8.22
CA CYS A 82 -1.52 0.00 -7.99
C CYS A 82 -1.80 0.85 -9.23
N GLU A 83 -2.76 1.76 -9.13
CA GLU A 83 -3.16 2.63 -10.24
C GLU A 83 -2.14 3.76 -10.47
N ILE A 84 -1.43 4.20 -9.42
CA ILE A 84 -0.33 5.16 -9.55
C ILE A 84 0.84 4.58 -10.36
N CYS A 85 1.11 3.27 -10.24
CA CYS A 85 2.16 2.62 -11.02
C CYS A 85 1.83 2.62 -12.52
N LYS A 86 0.55 2.59 -12.89
CA LYS A 86 0.07 2.67 -14.28
C LYS A 86 0.02 4.11 -14.77
N ASN A 87 -0.50 5.02 -13.95
CA ASN A 87 -0.63 6.44 -14.28
C ASN A 87 -0.10 7.33 -13.15
N LYS A 88 1.10 7.88 -13.35
CA LYS A 88 1.75 8.79 -12.40
C LYS A 88 1.01 10.12 -12.23
N GLU A 89 0.14 10.53 -13.16
CA GLU A 89 -0.65 11.75 -13.04
C GLU A 89 -1.64 11.69 -11.87
N LEU A 90 -1.96 10.48 -11.39
CA LEU A 90 -2.80 10.28 -10.21
C LEU A 90 -2.18 10.88 -8.94
N LEU A 91 -0.86 11.08 -8.89
CA LEU A 91 -0.17 11.75 -7.78
C LEU A 91 -0.64 13.20 -7.56
N ASN A 92 -1.22 13.84 -8.58
CA ASN A 92 -1.72 15.21 -8.48
C ASN A 92 -3.14 15.28 -7.86
N ASN A 93 -3.75 14.14 -7.57
CA ASN A 93 -5.11 14.07 -7.02
C ASN A 93 -5.10 13.95 -5.50
N SER A 94 -6.26 14.18 -4.87
CA SER A 94 -6.42 13.90 -3.44
C SER A 94 -6.27 12.41 -3.15
N LYS A 95 -5.74 12.07 -1.97
CA LYS A 95 -5.61 10.70 -1.46
C LYS A 95 -6.91 9.91 -1.64
N ASP A 96 -8.04 10.48 -1.22
CA ASP A 96 -9.33 9.78 -1.25
C ASP A 96 -9.75 9.43 -2.67
N LYS A 97 -9.45 10.30 -3.65
CA LYS A 97 -9.73 10.02 -5.06
C LYS A 97 -8.87 8.86 -5.57
N VAL A 98 -7.59 8.82 -5.21
CA VAL A 98 -6.69 7.73 -5.59
C VAL A 98 -7.16 6.40 -5.00
N ILE A 99 -7.47 6.38 -3.70
CA ILE A 99 -7.98 5.18 -3.00
C ILE A 99 -9.27 4.69 -3.65
N ASN A 100 -10.21 5.59 -3.94
CA ASN A 100 -11.47 5.21 -4.57
C ASN A 100 -11.27 4.61 -5.96
N ILE A 101 -10.37 5.18 -6.78
CA ILE A 101 -10.04 4.64 -8.10
C ILE A 101 -9.41 3.26 -7.97
N GLN A 102 -8.45 3.10 -7.05
CA GLN A 102 -7.76 1.82 -6.85
C GLN A 102 -8.71 0.73 -6.31
N SER A 103 -9.56 1.08 -5.35
CA SER A 103 -10.59 0.17 -4.82
C SER A 103 -11.62 -0.25 -5.89
N ALA A 104 -12.05 0.67 -6.75
CA ALA A 104 -12.95 0.37 -7.86
C ALA A 104 -12.27 -0.53 -8.91
N SER A 105 -11.03 -0.21 -9.30
CA SER A 105 -10.23 -1.00 -10.22
C SER A 105 -10.03 -2.43 -9.70
N MET A 106 -9.64 -2.57 -8.42
CA MET A 106 -9.44 -3.86 -7.79
C MET A 106 -10.73 -4.70 -7.76
N THR A 107 -11.87 -4.09 -7.40
CA THR A 107 -13.16 -4.79 -7.36
C THR A 107 -13.53 -5.33 -8.74
N LYS A 108 -13.33 -4.52 -9.78
CA LYS A 108 -13.55 -4.94 -11.16
C LYS A 108 -12.62 -6.10 -11.54
N THR A 109 -11.32 -5.96 -11.34
CA THR A 109 -10.33 -7.00 -11.64
C THR A 109 -10.65 -8.32 -10.93
N VAL A 110 -10.97 -8.28 -9.64
CA VAL A 110 -11.33 -9.50 -8.89
C VAL A 110 -12.60 -10.13 -9.45
N THR A 111 -13.62 -9.34 -9.79
CA THR A 111 -14.87 -9.85 -10.37
C THR A 111 -14.63 -10.51 -11.74
N ASP A 112 -13.81 -9.87 -12.58
CA ASP A 112 -13.44 -10.38 -13.91
C ASP A 112 -12.64 -11.69 -13.79
N LEU A 113 -11.69 -11.74 -12.85
CA LEU A 113 -10.91 -12.96 -12.55
C LEU A 113 -11.79 -14.07 -11.98
N MET A 114 -12.67 -13.78 -11.02
CA MET A 114 -13.61 -14.76 -10.47
C MET A 114 -14.55 -15.33 -11.51
N SER A 115 -15.00 -14.51 -12.46
CA SER A 115 -15.86 -14.95 -13.56
C SER A 115 -15.10 -15.80 -14.58
N SER A 116 -13.83 -15.46 -14.83
CA SER A 116 -12.96 -16.19 -15.76
C SER A 116 -12.49 -17.53 -15.23
N TYR A 117 -12.28 -17.62 -13.91
CA TYR A 117 -11.82 -18.83 -13.23
C TYR A 117 -12.95 -19.35 -12.33
N THR A 118 -13.88 -20.13 -12.91
CA THR A 118 -15.12 -20.67 -12.31
C THR A 118 -14.95 -21.62 -11.10
N CYS A 119 -13.81 -21.61 -10.39
CA CYS A 119 -13.46 -22.57 -9.34
C CYS A 119 -13.06 -21.91 -7.99
N ILE A 120 -13.53 -20.68 -7.70
CA ILE A 120 -13.17 -19.93 -6.48
C ILE A 120 -14.29 -19.81 -5.41
N PRO A 121 -15.15 -20.81 -5.07
CA PRO A 121 -16.16 -20.54 -4.02
C PRO A 121 -15.62 -20.58 -2.58
N ASP A 122 -14.76 -21.54 -2.20
CA ASP A 122 -14.66 -21.93 -0.77
C ASP A 122 -13.39 -21.48 -0.02
N LEU A 123 -12.36 -20.99 -0.71
CA LEU A 123 -11.07 -20.63 -0.09
C LEU A 123 -10.94 -19.13 0.31
N LEU A 124 -11.82 -18.26 -0.20
CA LEU A 124 -11.81 -16.83 0.14
C LEU A 124 -12.72 -16.48 1.33
N ASN A 125 -13.66 -17.36 1.71
CA ASN A 125 -14.65 -17.11 2.76
C ASN A 125 -14.27 -17.67 4.14
N LYS A 126 -13.08 -18.26 4.32
CA LYS A 126 -12.67 -18.66 5.68
C LYS A 126 -12.26 -17.41 6.47
N PRO A 127 -12.90 -17.12 7.61
CA PRO A 127 -12.52 -16.01 8.46
C PRO A 127 -11.05 -16.18 8.88
N ASN A 128 -10.31 -15.07 8.89
CA ASN A 128 -8.93 -15.04 9.34
C ASN A 128 -8.85 -15.71 10.72
N MET A 129 -7.98 -16.71 10.87
CA MET A 129 -7.60 -17.25 12.18
C MET A 129 -7.05 -16.09 13.00
N THR A 130 -7.84 -15.66 13.98
CA THR A 130 -7.44 -14.85 15.13
C THR A 130 -6.24 -15.45 15.85
#